data_AF-A0A3D4EFJ2-F1
#
_entry.id   AF-A0A3D4EFJ2-F1
#
_cell.length_a   1.000
_cell.length_b   1.000
_cell.length_c   1.000
_cell.angle_alpha   90.00
_cell.angle_beta   90.00
_cell.angle_gamma   90.00
#
_symmetry.space_group_name_H-M   'P 1'
#
loop_
_entity.id
_entity.type
_entity.pdbx_description
1 polymer ?
#
loop_
_entity_poly.entity_id
_entity_poly.type
_entity_poly.pdbx_seq_one_letter_code
_entity_poly.pdbx_strand_id
1 'polypeptide(L)'
;LVPAAAEYGICALTGDGVDPEVMKNAAKDMAKVGGIGIPTIKPWNKEFVFEKIDLLNEVGTFAVAMDVDGAGLPFLKAMNPNAGSKSVEEMREIVDHAKMPFIIKGIMT
;
A
#
# COMPACT_ATOMS: atom_id res chain seq x y z
N LEU A 1 14.00 7.91 5.72
CA LEU A 1 14.03 7.13 4.46
C LEU A 1 13.39 7.92 3.32
N VAL A 2 12.09 8.21 3.40
CA VAL A 2 11.34 8.88 2.32
C VAL A 2 11.95 10.23 1.90
N PRO A 3 12.27 11.19 2.81
CA PRO A 3 12.84 12.46 2.38
C PRO A 3 14.20 12.33 1.70
N ALA A 4 15.06 11.45 2.22
CA ALA A 4 16.37 11.19 1.62
C ALA A 4 16.22 10.58 0.22
N ALA A 5 15.33 9.60 0.03
CA ALA A 5 15.08 9.02 -1.30
C ALA A 5 14.66 10.10 -2.32
N ALA A 6 13.72 10.98 -1.93
CA ALA A 6 13.24 12.06 -2.77
C ALA A 6 14.37 13.07 -3.12
N GLU A 7 15.26 13.39 -2.16
CA GLU A 7 16.42 14.27 -2.39
C GLU A 7 17.37 13.72 -3.46
N TYR A 8 17.54 12.39 -3.51
CA TYR A 8 18.34 11.72 -4.55
C TYR A 8 17.56 11.39 -5.83
N GLY A 9 16.33 11.89 -5.97
CA GLY A 9 15.52 11.69 -7.18
C GLY A 9 14.96 10.27 -7.36
N ILE A 10 14.82 9.51 -6.27
CA ILE A 10 14.25 8.15 -6.29
C ILE A 10 13.02 8.03 -5.37
N CYS A 11 12.11 7.12 -5.69
CA CYS A 11 10.95 6.84 -4.82
C CYS A 11 11.31 5.80 -3.75
N ALA A 12 10.93 6.07 -2.50
CA ALA A 12 10.96 5.06 -1.44
C ALA A 12 9.70 4.19 -1.49
N LEU A 13 9.87 2.87 -1.38
CA LEU A 13 8.78 1.93 -1.10
C LEU A 13 8.71 1.69 0.40
N THR A 14 7.52 1.86 1.00
CA THR A 14 7.29 1.59 2.42
C THR A 14 6.30 0.44 2.59
N GLY A 15 6.42 -0.34 3.66
CA GLY A 15 5.40 -1.30 4.06
C GLY A 15 4.29 -0.63 4.88
N ASP A 16 3.19 -1.34 5.08
CA ASP A 16 2.04 -0.86 5.86
C ASP A 16 1.97 -1.43 7.27
N GLY A 17 2.52 -2.62 7.50
CA GLY A 17 2.47 -3.29 8.79
C GLY A 17 1.06 -3.62 9.28
N VAL A 18 1.00 -4.23 10.46
CA VAL A 18 -0.26 -4.46 11.20
C VAL A 18 -0.65 -3.20 11.97
N ASP A 19 0.33 -2.52 12.55
CA ASP A 19 0.16 -1.25 13.24
C ASP A 19 -0.22 -0.14 12.23
N PRO A 20 -1.43 0.45 12.32
CA PRO A 20 -1.86 1.51 11.40
C PRO A 20 -0.93 2.73 11.39
N GLU A 21 -0.18 2.98 12.47
CA GLU A 21 0.76 4.10 12.53
C GLU A 21 1.93 3.95 11.55
N VAL A 22 2.27 2.73 11.13
CA VAL A 22 3.32 2.51 10.12
C VAL A 22 2.92 3.17 8.80
N MET A 23 1.69 2.92 8.33
CA MET A 23 1.18 3.55 7.10
C MET A 23 1.01 5.06 7.26
N LYS A 24 0.44 5.52 8.38
CA LYS A 24 0.23 6.96 8.62
C LYS A 24 1.53 7.76 8.66
N ASN A 25 2.55 7.22 9.31
CA ASN A 25 3.86 7.87 9.37
C ASN A 25 4.53 7.91 7.99
N ALA A 26 4.43 6.83 7.20
CA ALA A 26 4.91 6.82 5.83
C ALA A 26 4.19 7.87 4.96
N ALA A 27 2.86 7.93 5.03
CA ALA A 27 2.04 8.89 4.30
C ALA A 27 2.39 10.34 4.69
N LYS A 28 2.58 10.61 6.00
CA LYS A 28 3.02 11.92 6.50
C LYS A 28 4.41 12.31 5.99
N ASP A 29 5.34 11.37 5.91
CA ASP A 29 6.67 11.65 5.37
C ASP A 29 6.65 11.89 3.86
N MET A 30 5.80 11.19 3.12
CA MET A 30 5.59 11.42 1.69
C MET A 30 4.94 12.78 1.41
N ALA A 31 3.99 13.22 2.23
CA ALA A 31 3.37 14.54 2.10
C ALA A 31 4.41 15.68 2.18
N LYS A 32 5.44 15.55 3.03
CA LYS A 32 6.52 16.54 3.17
C LYS A 32 7.37 16.70 1.90
N VAL A 33 7.39 15.70 1.03
CA VAL A 33 8.17 15.68 -0.22
C VAL A 33 7.27 15.67 -1.46
N GLY A 34 6.09 16.28 -1.35
CA GLY A 34 5.18 16.44 -2.48
C GLY A 34 4.55 15.13 -2.97
N GLY A 35 4.33 14.19 -2.05
CA GLY A 35 3.71 12.89 -2.36
C GLY A 35 4.67 11.85 -2.96
N ILE A 36 5.97 12.16 -3.10
CA ILE A 36 6.93 11.24 -3.69
C ILE A 36 7.16 10.03 -2.76
N GLY A 37 6.59 8.88 -3.14
CA GLY A 37 6.73 7.60 -2.46
C GLY A 37 5.69 6.59 -2.90
N ILE A 38 5.94 5.31 -2.59
CA ILE A 38 5.09 4.18 -2.98
C ILE A 38 4.79 3.31 -1.75
N PRO A 39 3.72 3.61 -0.99
CA PRO A 39 3.27 2.74 0.08
C PRO A 39 2.79 1.40 -0.47
N THR A 40 3.19 0.32 0.17
CA THR A 40 2.87 -1.06 -0.23
C THR A 40 1.94 -1.68 0.80
N ILE A 41 0.73 -2.01 0.37
CA ILE A 41 -0.34 -2.61 1.18
C ILE A 41 -0.28 -4.13 1.05
N LYS A 42 -0.35 -4.88 2.15
CA LYS A 42 -0.58 -6.33 2.08
C LYS A 42 -2.04 -6.60 1.66
N PRO A 43 -2.38 -7.78 1.14
CA PRO A 43 -3.72 -8.05 0.61
C PRO A 43 -4.69 -8.38 1.76
N TRP A 44 -4.89 -7.42 2.67
CA TRP A 44 -5.82 -7.49 3.80
C TRP A 44 -7.27 -7.66 3.35
N ASN A 45 -8.20 -7.78 4.28
CA ASN A 45 -9.62 -7.64 3.97
C ASN A 45 -9.91 -6.27 3.33
N LYS A 46 -10.97 -6.23 2.53
CA LYS A 46 -11.30 -5.11 1.64
C LYS A 46 -11.44 -3.79 2.39
N GLU A 47 -12.10 -3.80 3.54
CA GLU A 47 -12.33 -2.60 4.35
C GLU A 47 -11.01 -1.95 4.75
N PHE A 48 -10.04 -2.75 5.23
CA PHE A 48 -8.76 -2.23 5.69
C PHE A 48 -7.84 -1.80 4.54
N VAL A 49 -7.98 -2.42 3.36
CA VAL A 49 -7.31 -1.95 2.15
C VAL A 49 -7.86 -0.57 1.76
N PHE A 50 -9.19 -0.38 1.80
CA PHE A 50 -9.82 0.87 1.39
C PHE A 50 -9.49 2.02 2.35
N GLU A 51 -9.51 1.78 3.67
CA GLU A 51 -9.06 2.77 4.67
C GLU A 51 -7.63 3.26 4.40
N LYS A 52 -6.73 2.34 4.02
CA LYS A 52 -5.36 2.69 3.66
C LYS A 52 -5.30 3.50 2.37
N ILE A 53 -6.05 3.09 1.34
CA ILE A 53 -6.07 3.83 0.06
C ILE A 53 -6.67 5.22 0.24
N ASP A 54 -7.68 5.39 1.09
CA ASP A 54 -8.28 6.71 1.38
C ASP A 54 -7.27 7.68 1.97
N LEU A 55 -6.48 7.23 2.96
CA LEU A 55 -5.37 8.00 3.51
C LEU A 55 -4.35 8.40 2.41
N LEU A 56 -4.03 7.50 1.49
CA LEU A 56 -3.06 7.77 0.43
C LEU A 56 -3.63 8.68 -0.67
N ASN A 57 -4.94 8.58 -0.94
CA ASN A 57 -5.68 9.47 -1.81
C ASN A 57 -5.65 10.90 -1.26
N GLU A 58 -5.80 11.09 0.05
CA GLU A 58 -5.71 12.40 0.71
C GLU A 58 -4.31 13.01 0.62
N VAL A 59 -3.26 12.18 0.76
CA VAL A 59 -1.86 12.62 0.65
C VAL A 59 -1.46 12.90 -0.80
N GLY A 60 -2.09 12.25 -1.78
CA GLY A 60 -1.69 12.36 -3.19
C GLY A 60 -0.35 11.70 -3.46
N THR A 61 -0.15 10.47 -2.96
CA THR A 61 1.11 9.74 -3.18
C THR A 61 1.33 9.40 -4.65
N PHE A 62 2.59 9.35 -5.08
CA PHE A 62 3.01 9.10 -6.47
C PHE A 62 2.41 7.82 -7.06
N ALA A 63 2.39 6.73 -6.28
CA ALA A 63 1.69 5.50 -6.58
C ALA A 63 1.40 4.74 -5.29
N VAL A 64 0.52 3.75 -5.35
CA VAL A 64 0.34 2.75 -4.29
C VAL A 64 0.64 1.36 -4.87
N ALA A 65 1.18 0.47 -4.05
CA ALA A 65 1.40 -0.92 -4.42
C ALA A 65 0.60 -1.87 -3.54
N MET A 66 0.23 -3.04 -4.06
CA MET A 66 -0.19 -4.17 -3.26
C MET A 66 0.75 -5.35 -3.45
N ASP A 67 1.19 -5.91 -2.34
CA ASP A 67 2.08 -7.07 -2.31
C ASP A 67 1.29 -8.38 -2.28
N VAL A 68 0.82 -8.83 -3.46
CA VAL A 68 -0.16 -9.92 -3.58
C VAL A 68 0.39 -11.28 -3.18
N ASP A 69 1.70 -11.51 -3.28
CA ASP A 69 2.35 -12.74 -2.82
C ASP A 69 2.29 -12.90 -1.29
N GLY A 70 2.07 -11.79 -0.56
CA GLY A 70 1.84 -11.76 0.88
C GLY A 70 0.60 -12.56 1.31
N ALA A 71 -0.34 -12.81 0.39
CA ALA A 71 -1.50 -13.68 0.63
C ALA A 71 -1.10 -15.11 1.04
N GLY A 72 0.09 -15.57 0.68
CA GLY A 72 0.58 -16.91 1.02
C GLY A 72 1.07 -17.06 2.46
N LEU A 73 1.32 -15.95 3.17
CA LEU A 73 2.01 -15.96 4.47
C LEU A 73 1.08 -16.45 5.60
N PRO A 74 1.39 -17.58 6.28
CA PRO A 74 0.49 -18.17 7.28
C PRO A 74 0.15 -17.23 8.44
N PHE A 75 1.12 -16.43 8.89
CA PHE A 75 0.92 -15.51 10.01
C PHE A 75 -0.06 -14.39 9.67
N LEU A 76 -0.06 -13.88 8.42
CA LEU A 76 -0.99 -12.84 7.99
C LEU A 76 -2.41 -13.37 7.83
N LYS A 77 -2.57 -14.63 7.42
CA LYS A 77 -3.88 -15.29 7.35
C LYS A 77 -4.53 -15.45 8.71
N ALA A 78 -3.73 -15.61 9.76
CA ALA A 78 -4.20 -15.84 11.13
C ALA A 78 -4.54 -14.55 11.92
N MET A 79 -4.29 -13.37 11.35
CA MET A 79 -4.55 -12.06 11.98
C MET A 79 -6.01 -11.62 11.81
N ASN A 80 -6.44 -10.60 12.57
CA ASN A 80 -7.66 -9.84 12.31
C ASN A 80 -7.32 -8.34 12.35
N PRO A 81 -7.33 -7.61 11.22
CA PRO A 81 -7.72 -8.06 9.89
C PRO A 81 -6.77 -9.14 9.32
N ASN A 82 -7.30 -10.08 8.54
CA ASN A 82 -6.52 -11.12 7.88
C ASN A 82 -6.08 -10.69 6.47
N ALA A 83 -4.98 -11.28 5.98
CA ALA A 83 -4.63 -11.21 4.57
C ALA A 83 -5.06 -12.46 3.81
N GLY A 84 -5.30 -12.32 2.52
CA GLY A 84 -5.68 -13.43 1.64
C GLY A 84 -5.66 -13.04 0.18
N SER A 85 -5.72 -14.05 -0.69
CA SER A 85 -5.77 -13.86 -2.14
C SER A 85 -6.94 -12.95 -2.53
N LYS A 86 -6.77 -12.24 -3.64
CA LYS A 86 -7.79 -11.38 -4.22
C LYS A 86 -8.20 -11.96 -5.57
N SER A 87 -9.50 -12.06 -5.80
CA SER A 87 -10.04 -12.32 -7.12
C SER A 87 -9.73 -11.15 -8.08
N VAL A 88 -9.90 -11.38 -9.38
CA VAL A 88 -9.69 -10.32 -10.38
C VAL A 88 -10.70 -9.19 -10.16
N GLU A 89 -11.93 -9.54 -9.79
CA GLU A 89 -13.01 -8.60 -9.49
C GLU A 89 -12.67 -7.73 -8.28
N GLU A 90 -12.24 -8.33 -7.17
CA GLU A 90 -11.79 -7.57 -5.99
C GLU A 90 -10.59 -6.67 -6.32
N MET A 91 -9.64 -7.17 -7.11
CA MET A 91 -8.50 -6.35 -7.53
C MET A 91 -8.92 -5.16 -8.40
N ARG A 92 -9.89 -5.32 -9.31
CA ARG A 92 -10.42 -4.19 -10.10
C ARG A 92 -11.03 -3.13 -9.18
N GLU A 93 -11.85 -3.53 -8.23
CA GLU A 93 -12.45 -2.59 -7.27
C GLU A 93 -11.39 -1.84 -6.45
N ILE A 94 -10.34 -2.54 -6.00
CA ILE A 94 -9.23 -1.93 -5.27
C ILE A 94 -8.45 -0.93 -6.14
N VAL A 95 -8.18 -1.28 -7.39
CA VAL A 95 -7.49 -0.41 -8.35
C VAL A 95 -8.34 0.81 -8.68
N ASP A 96 -9.64 0.65 -8.90
CA ASP A 96 -10.57 1.74 -9.22
C ASP A 96 -10.77 2.71 -8.03
N HIS A 97 -10.63 2.21 -6.79
CA HIS A 97 -10.71 3.04 -5.58
C HIS A 97 -9.46 3.91 -5.38
N ALA A 98 -8.33 3.51 -5.95
CA ALA A 98 -7.09 4.28 -5.92
C ALA A 98 -7.12 5.42 -6.96
N LYS A 99 -6.98 6.66 -6.50
CA LYS A 99 -6.94 7.86 -7.37
C LYS A 99 -5.54 8.17 -7.90
N MET A 100 -4.61 7.22 -7.74
CA MET A 100 -3.23 7.27 -8.17
C MET A 100 -2.86 5.94 -8.87
N PRO A 101 -1.75 5.87 -9.62
CA PRO A 101 -1.28 4.62 -10.21
C PRO A 101 -1.18 3.49 -9.17
N PHE A 102 -1.71 2.33 -9.52
CA PHE A 102 -1.70 1.14 -8.67
C PHE A 102 -0.74 0.08 -9.23
N ILE A 103 0.15 -0.43 -8.38
CA ILE A 103 1.15 -1.44 -8.73
C ILE A 103 0.76 -2.78 -8.10
N ILE A 104 0.58 -3.80 -8.93
CA ILE A 104 0.44 -5.18 -8.45
C ILE A 104 1.84 -5.78 -8.34
N LYS A 105 2.34 -5.90 -7.10
CA LYS A 105 3.67 -6.39 -6.77
C LYS A 105 3.60 -7.86 -6.33
N GLY A 106 4.54 -8.69 -6.79
CA GLY A 106 4.62 -10.11 -6.40
C GLY A 106 3.99 -11.07 -7.41
N ILE A 107 3.88 -10.66 -8.68
CA ILE A 107 3.48 -11.54 -9.78
C ILE A 107 4.66 -12.45 -10.14
N MET A 108 4.42 -13.75 -10.16
CA MET A 108 5.44 -14.78 -10.41
C MET A 108 5.16 -15.60 -11.68
N THR A 109 4.15 -15.21 -12.48
CA THR A 109 3.74 -15.86 -13.74
C THR A 109 3.29 -14.83 -14.75
#